data_AF-A0A285UV57-F1
#
_entry.id   AF-A0A285UV57-F1
#
_cell.length_a   1.000
_cell.length_b   1.000
_cell.length_c   1.000
_cell.angle_alpha   90.00
_cell.angle_beta   90.00
_cell.angle_gamma   90.00
#
_symmetry.space_group_name_H-M   'P 1'
#
loop_
_entity.id
_entity.type
_entity.pdbx_description
1 polymer ?
#
loop_
_entity_poly.entity_id
_entity_poly.type
_entity_poly.pdbx_seq_one_letter_code
_entity_poly.pdbx_strand_id
1 'polypeptide(L)' 'MAEKRALTDIEVHDLLHQALMLLANKDVQTANAHSVLSAAIRNLDILQKALLIMSEGKDPLRTESEP' A
#
# COMPACT_ATOMS: atom_id res chain seq x y z
N MET A 1 19.30 7.27 -18.07
CA MET A 1 18.01 6.59 -17.92
C MET A 1 18.02 5.95 -16.55
N ALA A 2 17.22 6.42 -15.59
CA ALA A 2 17.17 5.82 -14.27
C ALA A 2 16.60 4.40 -14.41
N GLU A 3 17.38 3.38 -14.08
CA GLU A 3 16.89 2.00 -14.01
C GLU A 3 15.73 1.97 -13.01
N LYS A 4 14.51 1.72 -13.50
CA LYS A 4 13.34 1.53 -12.65
C LYS A 4 13.44 0.15 -12.00
N ARG A 5 14.27 0.04 -10.97
CA ARG A 5 14.27 -1.10 -10.06
C ARG A 5 12.85 -1.29 -9.54
N ALA A 6 12.38 -2.53 -9.49
CA ALA A 6 11.12 -2.85 -8.83
C ALA A 6 11.19 -2.44 -7.34
N LEU A 7 10.12 -1.81 -6.85
CA LEU A 7 9.99 -1.43 -5.45
C LEU A 7 9.94 -2.69 -4.58
N THR A 8 10.60 -2.63 -3.43
CA THR A 8 10.49 -3.65 -2.38
C THR A 8 9.15 -3.58 -1.67
N ASP A 9 8.73 -4.66 -1.03
CA ASP A 9 7.48 -4.70 -0.24
C ASP A 9 7.40 -3.56 0.79
N ILE A 10 8.54 -3.21 1.42
CA ILE A 10 8.64 -2.10 2.39
C ILE A 10 8.42 -0.75 1.69
N GLU A 11 9.10 -0.51 0.56
CA GLU A 11 8.93 0.75 -0.19
C GLU A 11 7.50 0.92 -0.72
N VAL A 12 6.87 -0.16 -1.15
CA VAL A 12 5.46 -0.16 -1.55
C VAL A 12 4.56 0.16 -0.35
N HIS A 13 4.78 -0.48 0.80
CA HIS A 13 4.03 -0.21 2.02
C HIS A 13 4.15 1.27 2.42
N ASP A 14 5.36 1.81 2.45
CA ASP A 14 5.62 3.19 2.83
C ASP A 14 4.97 4.19 1.87
N LEU A 15 4.98 3.92 0.56
CA LEU A 15 4.29 4.74 -0.44
C LEU A 15 2.77 4.74 -0.24
N LEU A 16 2.17 3.56 0.00
CA LEU A 16 0.75 3.45 0.28
C LEU A 16 0.38 4.18 1.57
N HIS A 17 1.21 4.05 2.61
CA HIS A 17 1.02 4.70 3.89
C HIS A 17 1.11 6.23 3.77
N GLN A 18 2.10 6.74 3.05
CA GLN A 18 2.24 8.18 2.78
C GLN A 18 1.04 8.73 2.00
N ALA A 19 0.58 8.00 0.97
CA ALA A 19 -0.62 8.38 0.22
C ALA A 19 -1.87 8.43 1.12
N LEU A 20 -2.02 7.44 2.01
CA LEU A 20 -3.13 7.41 2.96
C LEU A 20 -3.09 8.64 3.88
N MET A 21 -1.93 8.96 4.46
CA MET A 21 -1.77 10.12 5.35
C MET A 21 -2.05 11.44 4.65
N LEU A 22 -1.65 11.58 3.38
CA LEU A 22 -1.95 12.77 2.58
C LEU A 22 -3.44 12.93 2.29
N LEU A 23 -4.16 11.82 2.09
CA LEU A 23 -5.60 11.84 1.79
C LEU A 23 -6.45 11.97 3.05
N ALA A 24 -6.08 11.32 4.15
CA ALA A 24 -6.82 11.34 5.42
C ALA A 24 -6.93 12.77 6.01
N ASN A 25 -5.98 13.64 5.68
CA ASN A 25 -5.96 15.03 6.13
C ASN A 25 -6.60 16.02 5.14
N LYS A 26 -7.28 15.55 4.08
CA LYS A 26 -7.93 16.43 3.11
C LYS A 26 -9.41 16.62 3.40
N ASP A 27 -9.81 17.88 3.47
CA ASP A 27 -11.22 18.28 3.37
C ASP A 27 -11.60 18.56 1.93
N VAL A 28 -12.81 18.15 1.54
CA VAL A 28 -13.36 18.33 0.19
C VAL A 28 -14.75 18.93 0.26
N GLN A 29 -15.05 19.83 -0.68
CA GLN A 29 -16.24 20.69 -0.63
C GLN A 29 -17.51 20.06 -1.23
N THR A 30 -17.38 18.96 -1.99
CA THR A 30 -18.52 18.35 -2.70
C THR A 30 -18.74 16.92 -2.24
N ALA A 31 -20.01 16.49 -2.22
CA ALA A 31 -20.40 15.13 -1.86
C ALA A 31 -19.75 14.06 -2.78
N ASN A 32 -19.60 14.38 -4.06
CA ASN A 32 -18.92 13.51 -5.02
C ASN A 32 -17.43 13.36 -4.67
N ALA A 33 -16.74 14.47 -4.38
CA ALA A 33 -15.34 14.43 -3.96
C ALA A 33 -15.17 13.68 -2.63
N HIS A 34 -16.10 13.84 -1.68
CA HIS A 34 -16.09 13.11 -0.41
C HIS A 34 -16.22 11.61 -0.62
N SER A 35 -17.13 11.19 -1.51
CA SER A 35 -17.31 9.78 -1.86
C SER A 35 -16.04 9.18 -2.49
N VAL A 36 -15.42 9.91 -3.42
CA VAL A 36 -14.16 9.48 -4.07
C VAL A 36 -13.02 9.40 -3.05
N LEU A 37 -12.86 10.42 -2.19
CA LEU A 37 -11.84 10.46 -1.15
C LEU A 37 -12.01 9.29 -0.16
N SER A 38 -13.23 9.04 0.29
CA SER A 38 -13.55 7.93 1.20
C SER A 38 -13.21 6.57 0.57
N ALA A 39 -13.54 6.38 -0.71
CA ALA A 39 -13.21 5.16 -1.43
C ALA A 39 -11.69 4.97 -1.59
N ALA A 40 -10.97 6.05 -1.90
CA ALA A 40 -9.51 6.02 -2.04
C ALA A 40 -8.82 5.64 -0.72
N ILE A 41 -9.21 6.28 0.38
CA ILE A 41 -8.72 5.97 1.73
C ILE A 41 -8.96 4.50 2.09
N ARG A 42 -10.20 4.01 1.88
CA ARG A 42 -10.55 2.60 2.15
C ARG A 42 -9.72 1.63 1.33
N ASN A 43 -9.50 1.92 0.05
CA ASN A 43 -8.71 1.05 -0.82
C ASN A 43 -7.23 1.03 -0.40
N LEU A 44 -6.66 2.18 0.00
CA LEU A 44 -5.28 2.22 0.49
C LEU A 44 -5.09 1.44 1.79
N ASP A 45 -6.07 1.47 2.70
CA ASP A 45 -6.05 0.65 3.93
C ASP A 45 -6.10 -0.86 3.61
N ILE A 46 -6.98 -1.27 2.67
CA ILE A 46 -7.08 -2.67 2.22
C ILE A 46 -5.76 -3.12 1.58
N LEU A 47 -5.15 -2.30 0.73
CA LEU A 47 -3.90 -2.65 0.05
C LEU A 47 -2.73 -2.80 1.02
N GLN A 48 -2.61 -1.93 2.03
CA GLN A 48 -1.57 -2.06 3.07
C GLN A 48 -1.73 -3.37 3.85
N LYS A 49 -2.96 -3.71 4.25
CA LYS A 49 -3.24 -4.97 4.96
C LYS A 49 -2.95 -6.20 4.09
N ALA A 50 -3.36 -6.18 2.83
CA ALA A 50 -3.08 -7.26 1.89
C ALA A 50 -1.57 -7.45 1.71
N LEU A 51 -0.81 -6.36 1.58
CA LEU A 51 0.63 -6.41 1.46
C LEU A 51 1.29 -7.01 2.70
N LEU A 52 0.88 -6.58 3.90
CA LEU A 52 1.38 -7.16 5.16
C LEU A 52 1.11 -8.67 5.24
N ILE A 53 -0.11 -9.11 4.94
CA ILE A 53 -0.47 -10.54 4.94
C ILE A 53 0.41 -11.33 3.94
N MET A 54 0.63 -10.78 2.75
CA MET A 54 1.47 -11.41 1.73
C MET A 54 2.96 -11.42 2.12
N SER A 55 3.42 -10.45 2.89
CA SER A 55 4.78 -10.38 3.41
C SER A 55 5.01 -11.28 4.63
N GLU A 56 4.02 -11.43 5.52
CA GLU A 56 4.05 -12.35 6.67
C GLU A 56 4.05 -13.83 6.26
N GLY A 57 3.51 -14.15 5.07
CA GLY A 57 3.55 -15.50 4.51
C GLY A 57 4.94 -15.99 4.05
N LYS A 58 5.97 -15.13 4.09
CA LYS A 58 7.37 -15.54 3.92
C LYS A 58 7.89 -16.08 5.26
N ASP A 59 7.62 -17.36 5.51
CA ASP A 59 8.26 -18.10 6.60
C ASP A 59 9.80 -17.96 6.48
N PRO A 60 10.50 -17.35 7.46
CA PRO A 60 11.96 -17.22 7.42
C PRO A 60 12.69 -18.57 7.49
N LEU A 61 11.98 -19.69 7.74
CA LEU A 61 12.50 -21.05 7.66
C LEU A 61 12.35 -21.70 6.29
N ARG A 62 11.71 -21.04 5.31
CA ARG A 62 11.76 -21.43 3.90
C ARG A 62 12.95 -20.75 3.21
N THR A 63 14.14 -20.99 3.75
CA THR A 63 15.34 -21.02 2.91
C THR A 63 15.10 -22.00 1.79
N GLU A 64 15.26 -21.52 0.55
CA GLU A 64 15.69 -22.28 -0.62
C GLU A 64 15.73 -23.79 -0.38
N SER A 65 14.64 -24.47 -0.69
CA SER A 65 14.70 -25.89 -1.02
C SER A 65 14.15 -26.00 -2.43
N GLU A 66 15.11 -26.05 -3.36
CA GLU A 66 14.95 -26.47 -4.76
C GLU A 66 14.04 -27.69 -4.88
N PRO A 67 13.40 -27.84 -6.05
CA PRO A 67 13.91 -28.87 -6.96
C PRO A 67 14.30 -28.33 -8.34
#